data_AF-A0A959XML7-F1
#
_entry.id   AF-A0A959XML7-F1
#
_cell.length_a   1.000
_cell.length_b   1.000
_cell.length_c   1.000
_cell.angle_alpha   90.00
_cell.angle_beta   90.00
_cell.angle_gamma   90.00
#
_symmetry.space_group_name_H-M   'P 1'
#
loop_
_entity.id
_entity.type
_entity.pdbx_description
1 polymer ?
#
loop_
_entity_poly.entity_id
_entity_poly.type
_entity_poly.pdbx_seq_one_letter_code
_entity_poly.pdbx_strand_id
1 'polypeptide(L)' 'MAKTVGLPLGIATKLVLNGDVTQRGVLLPLEPTIYDPVLDELETLGIRFVEEQVA' A
#
# COMPACT_ATOMS: atom_id res chain seq x y z
N MET A 1 -3.72 13.93 7.95
CA MET A 1 -4.76 12.95 7.52
C MET A 1 -4.86 12.84 6.01
N ALA A 2 -5.03 13.92 5.24
CA ALA A 2 -5.23 13.84 3.78
C ALA A 2 -4.17 13.00 3.04
N LYS A 3 -2.88 13.18 3.34
CA LYS A 3 -1.80 12.41 2.70
C LYS A 3 -1.84 10.91 3.02
N THR A 4 -1.99 10.56 4.30
CA THR A 4 -2.00 9.16 4.78
C THR A 4 -3.25 8.39 4.38
N VAL A 5 -4.26 9.05 3.79
CA VAL A 5 -5.46 8.41 3.22
C VAL A 5 -5.41 8.44 1.69
N GLY A 6 -5.13 9.60 1.11
CA GLY A 6 -5.15 9.79 -0.35
C GLY A 6 -4.00 9.11 -1.08
N LEU A 7 -2.80 9.05 -0.49
CA LEU A 7 -1.65 8.40 -1.13
C LEU A 7 -1.84 6.88 -1.25
N PRO A 8 -2.19 6.13 -0.18
CA PRO A 8 -2.48 4.70 -0.31
C PRO A 8 -3.60 4.41 -1.33
N LEU A 9 -4.65 5.23 -1.35
CA LEU A 9 -5.74 5.10 -2.32
C LEU A 9 -5.25 5.27 -3.77
N GLY A 10 -4.47 6.32 -4.04
CA GLY A 10 -3.93 6.59 -5.37
C GLY A 10 -2.98 5.49 -5.85
N ILE A 11 -2.10 5.02 -4.96
CA ILE A 11 -1.15 3.94 -5.25
C ILE A 11 -1.90 2.64 -5.56
N ALA A 12 -2.83 2.22 -4.70
CA ALA A 12 -3.63 1.02 -4.95
C ALA A 12 -4.45 1.12 -6.26
N THR A 13 -5.01 2.29 -6.55
CA THR A 13 -5.70 2.55 -7.82
C THR A 13 -4.77 2.36 -9.02
N LYS A 14 -3.55 2.91 -8.95
CA LYS A 14 -2.53 2.76 -10.01
C LYS A 14 -2.16 1.30 -10.22
N LEU A 15 -1.90 0.54 -9.15
CA LEU A 15 -1.55 -0.88 -9.20
C LEU A 15 -2.66 -1.73 -9.84
N VAL A 16 -3.93 -1.46 -9.52
CA VAL A 16 -5.07 -2.13 -10.17
C VAL A 16 -5.14 -1.80 -11.66
N LEU A 17 -4.96 -0.53 -12.04
CA LEU A 17 -5.02 -0.10 -13.44
C LEU A 17 -3.85 -0.64 -14.29
N ASN A 18 -2.67 -0.80 -13.69
CA ASN A 18 -1.49 -1.38 -14.34
C ASN A 18 -1.55 -2.92 -14.41
N GLY A 19 -2.48 -3.56 -13.70
CA GLY A 19 -2.59 -5.01 -13.65
C GLY A 19 -1.65 -5.69 -12.66
N ASP A 20 -1.03 -4.93 -11.75
CA ASP A 20 -0.17 -5.47 -10.69
C ASP A 20 -1.00 -6.18 -9.60
N VAL A 21 -2.23 -5.70 -9.36
CA VAL A 21 -3.24 -6.40 -8.53
C VAL A 21 -4.24 -7.12 -9.44
N THR A 22 -4.07 -8.44 -9.59
CA THR A 22 -4.86 -9.26 -10.51
C THR A 22 -6.06 -9.97 -9.87
N GLN A 23 -6.06 -10.06 -8.54
CA GLN A 23 -7.13 -10.69 -7.76
C GLN A 23 -8.47 -9.97 -7.99
N ARG A 24 -9.57 -10.72 -8.05
CA ARG A 24 -10.91 -10.18 -8.29
C ARG A 24 -11.84 -10.41 -7.11
N GLY A 25 -12.82 -9.52 -6.95
CA GLY A 25 -13.79 -9.56 -5.86
C GLY A 25 -13.74 -8.30 -5.01
N VAL A 26 -14.32 -8.36 -3.82
CA VAL A 26 -14.22 -7.30 -2.81
C VAL A 26 -13.04 -7.62 -1.91
N LEU A 27 -11.95 -6.89 -2.09
CA LEU A 27 -10.66 -7.19 -1.46
C LEU A 27 -10.33 -6.19 -0.34
N LEU A 28 -9.68 -6.70 0.69
CA LEU A 28 -8.98 -5.91 1.70
C LEU A 28 -7.47 -6.14 1.54
N PRO A 29 -6.61 -5.18 1.92
CA PRO A 29 -5.15 -5.30 1.81
C PRO A 29 -4.58 -6.19 2.93
N LEU A 30 -5.01 -7.44 2.99
CA LEU A 30 -4.54 -8.44 3.97
C LEU A 30 -3.45 -9.35 3.40
N GLU A 31 -3.33 -9.39 2.07
CA GLU A 31 -2.33 -10.19 1.36
C GLU A 31 -1.05 -9.36 1.11
N PRO A 32 0.16 -9.91 1.35
CA PRO A 32 1.42 -9.20 1.10
C PRO A 32 1.53 -8.70 -0.34
N THR A 33 1.02 -9.49 -1.29
CA THR A 33 0.94 -9.13 -2.72
C THR A 33 0.16 -7.85 -3.01
N ILE A 34 -0.67 -7.38 -2.07
CA ILE A 34 -1.43 -6.12 -2.17
C ILE A 34 -0.79 -5.03 -1.32
N TYR A 35 -0.44 -5.30 -0.06
CA TYR A 35 0.03 -4.24 0.84
C TYR A 35 1.52 -3.91 0.68
N ASP A 36 2.39 -4.86 0.35
CA ASP A 36 3.84 -4.58 0.21
C ASP A 36 4.10 -3.54 -0.89
N PRO A 37 3.54 -3.65 -2.12
CA PRO A 37 3.77 -2.65 -3.16
C PRO A 37 3.27 -1.25 -2.78
N VAL A 38 2.22 -1.18 -1.95
CA VAL A 38 1.70 0.09 -1.45
C VAL A 38 2.65 0.70 -0.42
N LEU A 39 3.17 -0.11 0.51
CA LEU A 39 4.13 0.33 1.52
C LEU A 39 5.46 0.76 0.92
N ASP A 40 5.97 0.00 -0.06
CA ASP A 40 7.21 0.32 -0.77
C ASP A 40 7.13 1.68 -1.46
N GLU A 41 6.03 1.96 -2.16
CA GLU A 41 5.86 3.24 -2.83
C GLU A 41 5.64 4.40 -1.84
N LEU A 42 4.92 4.16 -0.73
CA LEU A 42 4.78 5.15 0.34
C LEU A 42 6.13 5.55 0.94
N GLU A 43 7.08 4.61 1.06
CA GLU A 43 8.43 4.90 1.54
C GLU A 43 9.16 5.89 0.62
N THR A 44 9.01 5.75 -0.71
CA THR A 44 9.57 6.71 -1.69
C THR A 44 8.98 8.11 -1.55
N LEU A 45 7.78 8.23 -0.98
CA LEU A 45 7.07 9.48 -0.71
C LEU A 45 7.34 10.01 0.71
N GLY A 46 8.27 9.40 1.43
CA GLY A 46 8.69 9.79 2.78
C GLY A 46 7.77 9.31 3.90
N ILE A 47 6.90 8.32 3.64
CA ILE A 47 6.04 7.70 4.65
C ILE A 47 6.52 6.27 4.86
N ARG A 48 7.18 6.01 5.98
CA ARG A 48 7.65 4.67 6.35
C ARG A 48 7.37 4.35 7.81
N PHE A 49 7.27 3.07 8.11
CA PHE A 49 7.29 2.59 9.49
C PHE A 49 8.72 2.44 9.98
N VAL A 50 8.93 2.69 11.27
CA VAL A 50 10.17 2.39 11.97
C VAL A 50 9.82 1.32 12.98
N GLU A 51 10.29 0.10 12.74
CA GLU A 51 10.00 -1.04 13.59
C GLU A 51 11.06 -1.16 14.69
N GLU A 52 10.61 -1.40 15.91
CA GLU A 52 11.46 -1.61 17.07
C GLU A 52 10.90 -2.76 17.89
N GLN A 53 11.77 -3.71 18.26
CA GLN A 53 11.41 -4.78 19.18
C GLN A 53 11.74 -4.32 20.61
N VAL A 54 10.71 -4.15 21.43
CA VAL A 54 10.86 -3.81 22.85
C VAL A 54 10.87 -5.11 23.67
N ALA A 55 11.84 -5.26 24.55
CA ALA A 55 12.02 -6.42 25.43
C ALA A 55 11.10 -6.38 26.67
#